data_AF-A0AAN0KRD2-F1
#
_entry.id   AF-A0AAN0KRD2-F1
#
_cell.length_a   1.000
_cell.length_b   1.000
_cell.length_c   1.000
_cell.angle_alpha   90.00
_cell.angle_beta   90.00
_cell.angle_gamma   90.00
#
_symmetry.space_group_name_H-M   'P 1'
#
loop_
_entity.id
_entity.type
_entity.pdbx_description
1 polymer ?
#
loop_
_entity_poly.entity_id
_entity_poly.type
_entity_poly.pdbx_seq_one_letter_code
_entity_poly.pdbx_strand_id
1 'polypeptide(L)' 'MELRTGDVLIIGGVRIELEYKKGKTARMAISADSKTVITKNTAAARPVPSLPS' A
#
# COMPACT_ATOMS: atom_id res chain seq x y z
N MET A 1 1.74 -13.77 3.16
CA MET A 1 0.38 -13.71 2.58
C MET A 1 0.45 -12.79 1.37
N GLU A 2 -0.12 -13.20 0.24
CA GLU A 2 -0.22 -12.37 -0.97
C GLU A 2 -1.67 -11.95 -1.18
N LEU A 3 -1.90 -10.70 -1.59
CA LEU A 3 -3.22 -10.17 -1.91
C LEU A 3 -3.43 -10.10 -3.42
N ARG A 4 -4.59 -10.57 -3.87
CA ARG A 4 -5.10 -10.47 -5.24
C ARG A 4 -6.06 -9.29 -5.36
N THR A 5 -6.28 -8.83 -6.58
CA THR A 5 -7.26 -7.77 -6.84
C THR A 5 -8.65 -8.23 -6.40
N GLY A 6 -9.35 -7.37 -5.64
CA GLY A 6 -10.63 -7.69 -5.00
C GLY A 6 -10.48 -8.31 -3.61
N ASP A 7 -9.27 -8.73 -3.20
CA ASP A 7 -9.07 -9.22 -1.84
C ASP A 7 -9.23 -8.09 -0.82
N VAL A 8 -9.82 -8.46 0.31
CA VAL A 8 -10.05 -7.58 1.45
C VAL A 8 -9.30 -8.13 2.65
N LEU A 9 -8.45 -7.29 3.24
CA LEU A 9 -7.75 -7.57 4.48
C LEU A 9 -8.42 -6.80 5.63
N ILE A 10 -8.70 -7.50 6.73
CA ILE A 10 -9.27 -6.90 7.95
C ILE A 10 -8.20 -6.96 9.05
N ILE A 11 -7.81 -5.80 9.59
CA ILE A 11 -6.85 -5.69 10.69
C ILE A 11 -7.44 -4.78 11.76
N GLY A 12 -7.75 -5.33 12.94
CA GLY A 12 -8.21 -4.52 14.08
C GLY A 12 -9.44 -3.65 13.78
N GLY A 13 -10.33 -4.10 12.88
CA GLY A 13 -11.51 -3.33 12.44
C GLY A 13 -11.27 -2.42 11.23
N VAL A 14 -10.03 -2.25 10.77
CA VAL A 14 -9.70 -1.54 9.52
C VAL A 14 -9.89 -2.48 8.35
N ARG A 15 -10.63 -2.03 7.33
CA ARG A 15 -10.84 -2.74 6.07
C ARG A 15 -9.94 -2.15 4.99
N ILE A 16 -9.10 -2.99 4.41
CA ILE A 16 -8.17 -2.62 3.34
C ILE A 16 -8.49 -3.47 2.12
N GLU A 17 -8.88 -2.84 1.02
CA GLU A 17 -9.24 -3.51 -0.23
C GLU A 17 -8.22 -3.18 -1.33
N LEU A 18 -7.72 -4.20 -2.03
CA LEU A 18 -6.86 -4.03 -3.19
C LEU A 18 -7.72 -3.84 -4.46
N GLU A 19 -8.01 -2.59 -4.80
CA GLU A 19 -8.89 -2.25 -5.94
C GLU A 19 -8.26 -2.64 -7.30
N TYR A 20 -6.98 -2.33 -7.52
CA TYR A 20 -6.25 -2.81 -8.70
C TYR A 20 -4.73 -2.65 -8.53
N LYS A 21 -3.97 -3.37 -9.37
CA LYS A 21 -2.52 -3.25 -9.48
C LYS A 21 -2.11 -2.97 -10.93
N LYS A 22 -1.29 -1.94 -11.15
CA LYS A 22 -0.68 -1.61 -12.44
C LYS A 22 0.84 -1.59 -12.30
N GLY A 23 1.50 -2.63 -12.81
CA GLY A 23 2.95 -2.81 -12.65
C GLY A 23 3.35 -2.90 -11.17
N LYS A 24 4.22 -1.98 -10.73
CA LYS A 24 4.69 -1.89 -9.33
C LYS A 24 3.80 -1.04 -8.43
N THR A 25 2.76 -0.42 -8.96
CA THR A 25 1.84 0.45 -8.20
C THR A 25 0.52 -0.28 -7.96
N ALA A 26 0.02 -0.21 -6.72
CA ALA A 26 -1.28 -0.71 -6.33
C ALA A 26 -2.16 0.46 -5.87
N ARG A 27 -3.46 0.39 -6.19
CA ARG A 27 -4.48 1.25 -5.61
C ARG A 27 -5.20 0.48 -4.52
N MET A 28 -5.29 1.08 -3.34
CA MET A 28 -5.90 0.48 -2.16
C MET A 28 -6.96 1.42 -1.61
N ALA A 29 -8.12 0.88 -1.25
CA ALA A 29 -9.15 1.59 -0.50
C ALA A 29 -9.02 1.19 0.97
N ILE A 30 -8.97 2.19 1.86
CA ILE A 30 -8.86 1.98 3.31
C ILE A 30 -10.10 2.58 3.95
N SER A 31 -10.85 1.75 4.68
CA SER A 31 -11.98 2.17 5.52
C SER A 31 -11.63 1.89 6.97
N ALA A 32 -11.68 2.92 7.81
CA ALA A 32 -11.41 2.84 9.24
C ALA A 32 -12.39 3.74 9.99
N ASP A 33 -12.48 3.56 11.31
CA ASP A 33 -13.23 4.50 12.15
C ASP A 33 -12.57 5.89 12.16
N SER A 34 -13.32 6.89 12.63
CA SER A 34 -12.84 8.28 12.68
C SER A 34 -11.72 8.52 13.71
N LYS A 35 -11.46 7.58 14.61
CA LYS A 35 -10.40 7.66 15.61
C LYS A 35 -9.07 7.11 15.09
N THR A 36 -9.11 6.35 13.99
CA THR A 36 -7.95 5.73 13.39
C THR A 36 -7.20 6.74 12.53
N VAL A 37 -5.96 7.04 12.92
CA VAL A 37 -5.07 7.91 12.15
C VAL A 37 -4.42 7.13 11.02
N ILE A 38 -4.63 7.57 9.77
CA ILE A 38 -4.02 6.97 8.57
C ILE A 38 -2.94 7.92 8.04
N THR A 39 -1.69 7.45 8.01
CA THR A 39 -0.55 8.22 7.51
C THR A 39 0.08 7.52 6.30
N LYS A 40 0.28 8.25 5.20
CA LYS A 40 1.04 7.76 4.05
C LYS A 40 2.53 8.02 4.26
N ASN A 41 3.27 6.98 4.60
CA ASN A 41 4.73 7.03 4.63
C ASN A 41 5.29 6.80 3.22
N THR A 42 5.95 7.82 2.66
CA THR A 42 6.65 7.68 1.37
C THR A 42 7.88 6.81 1.55
N ALA A 43 8.10 5.86 0.64
CA ALA A 43 9.36 5.13 0.62
C ALA A 43 10.50 6.13 0.36
N ALA A 44 11.57 6.05 1.16
CA ALA A 44 12.78 6.82 0.90
C ALA A 44 13.29 6.49 -0.52
N ALA A 45 13.52 7.51 -1.34
CA ALA A 45 14.16 7.33 -2.64
C ALA A 45 15.54 6.69 -2.39
N ARG A 46 15.72 5.43 -2.80
CA ARG A 46 17.02 4.77 -2.69
C ARG A 46 17.94 5.42 -3.74
N PRO A 47 19.12 5.96 -3.37
CA PRO A 47 20.08 6.43 -4.34
C PRO A 47 20.42 5.31 -5.31
N VAL A 48 20.35 5.59 -6.62
CA VAL A 48 20.84 4.65 -7.63
C VAL A 48 22.37 4.71 -7.59
N PRO A 49 23.08 3.60 -7.34
CA PRO A 49 24.54 3.60 -7.44
C PRO A 49 24.93 3.93 -8.88
N SER A 50 25.75 4.96 -9.08
CA SER A 50 26.35 5.23 -10.38
C SER A 50 27.27 4.07 -10.76
N LEU A 51 27.04 3.48 -11.95
CA LEU A 51 27.97 2.51 -12.53
C LEU A 51 29.26 3.24 -12.94
N PRO A 52 30.45 2.64 -12.75
CA PRO A 52 31.69 3.20 -13.27
C PRO A 52 31.69 3.22 -14.79
N SER A 53 32.20 4.32 -15.36
CA SER A 53 32.36 4.59 -16.79
C SER A 53 33.33 3.62 -17.48
#